data_AF-A0A7S3H426-F1
#
_entry.id   AF-A0A7S3H426-F1
#
_cell.length_a   1.000
_cell.length_b   1.000
_cell.length_c   1.000
_cell.angle_alpha   90.00
_cell.angle_beta   90.00
_cell.angle_gamma   90.00
#
_symmetry.space_group_name_H-M   'P 1'
#
loop_
_entity.id
_entity.type
_entity.pdbx_description
1 polymer ?
#
loop_
_entity_poly.entity_id
_entity_poly.type
_entity_poly.pdbx_seq_one_letter_code
_entity_poly.pdbx_strand_id
1 'polypeptide(L)'
;AGGDLQQVERMARGMVTQFGMSDVGSIAIDDGGFSGPSYSQDLATKIDAAIRSISDEGYTLAIATLMANRPCLDKIAEELAEIETMSGARLREIVAEFTPIPDKMAAV
;
A
#
# COMPACT_ATOMS: atom_id res chain seq x y z
N ALA A 1 7.93 8.71 8.13
CA ALA A 1 6.75 8.79 7.25
C ALA A 1 7.05 9.34 5.86
N GLY A 2 8.00 10.28 5.66
CA GLY A 2 8.26 10.85 4.32
C GLY A 2 8.67 9.81 3.27
N GLY A 3 9.47 8.80 3.64
CA GLY A 3 9.85 7.71 2.74
C GLY A 3 8.69 6.80 2.34
N ASP A 4 7.77 6.51 3.28
CA ASP A 4 6.60 5.67 3.02
C ASP A 4 5.65 6.35 2.02
N LEU A 5 5.40 7.65 2.20
CA LEU A 5 4.56 8.44 1.29
C LEU A 5 5.13 8.50 -0.14
N GLN A 6 6.45 8.65 -0.27
CA GLN A 6 7.12 8.59 -1.57
C GLN A 6 7.00 7.19 -2.22
N GLN A 7 7.05 6.13 -1.42
CA GLN A 7 6.88 4.77 -1.94
C GLN A 7 5.44 4.50 -2.38
N VAL A 8 4.45 4.96 -1.61
CA VAL A 8 3.02 4.88 -1.95
C VAL A 8 2.75 5.63 -3.26
N GLU A 9 3.26 6.86 -3.39
CA GLU A 9 3.10 7.68 -4.60
C GLU A 9 3.68 6.98 -5.83
N ARG A 10 4.92 6.46 -5.74
CA ARG A 10 5.57 5.75 -6.83
C ARG A 10 4.79 4.51 -7.26
N MET A 11 4.28 3.74 -6.29
CA MET A 11 3.52 2.52 -6.57
C MET A 11 2.17 2.86 -7.22
N ALA A 12 1.41 3.80 -6.65
CA ALA A 12 0.13 4.24 -7.19
C ALA A 12 0.28 4.83 -8.60
N ARG A 13 1.33 5.61 -8.85
CA ARG A 13 1.64 6.12 -10.19
C ARG A 13 1.89 5.00 -11.18
N GLY A 14 2.70 4.00 -10.83
CA GLY A 14 2.93 2.82 -11.67
C GLY A 14 1.64 2.02 -11.95
N MET A 15 0.79 1.85 -10.94
CA MET A 15 -0.53 1.22 -11.10
C MET A 15 -1.38 1.92 -12.16
N VAL A 16 -1.40 3.24 -12.14
CA VAL A 16 -2.18 4.06 -13.07
C VAL A 16 -1.56 4.12 -14.46
N THR A 17 -0.26 4.41 -14.57
CA THR A 17 0.37 4.75 -15.86
C THR A 17 1.03 3.58 -16.59
N GLN A 18 1.42 2.52 -15.87
CA GLN A 18 2.16 1.38 -16.44
C GLN A 18 1.34 0.10 -16.44
N PHE A 19 0.54 -0.13 -15.40
CA PHE A 19 -0.21 -1.38 -15.24
C PHE A 19 -1.67 -1.28 -15.67
N GLY A 20 -2.17 -0.07 -15.94
CA GLY A 20 -3.56 0.15 -16.38
C GLY A 20 -4.61 -0.22 -15.31
N MET A 21 -4.25 -0.13 -14.03
CA MET A 21 -5.11 -0.47 -12.89
C MET A 21 -6.01 0.70 -12.48
N SER A 22 -6.47 1.50 -13.45
CA SER A 22 -7.39 2.61 -13.22
C SER A 22 -8.22 2.94 -14.45
N ASP A 23 -9.28 3.73 -14.25
CA ASP A 23 -10.18 4.20 -15.30
C ASP A 23 -9.53 5.14 -16.32
N VAL A 24 -8.26 5.51 -16.12
CA VAL A 24 -7.43 6.25 -17.08
C VAL A 24 -7.14 5.40 -18.34
N GLY A 25 -7.35 4.08 -18.27
CA GLY A 25 -7.21 3.15 -19.38
C GLY A 25 -5.80 2.60 -19.54
N SER A 26 -5.65 1.53 -20.34
CA SER A 26 -4.37 0.82 -20.57
C SER A 26 -3.44 1.56 -21.53
N ILE A 27 -3.44 2.89 -21.52
CA ILE A 27 -2.45 3.66 -22.27
C ILE A 27 -1.17 3.57 -21.44
N ALA A 28 -0.22 2.76 -21.89
CA ALA A 28 1.16 2.87 -21.43
C ALA A 28 1.62 4.28 -21.80
N ILE A 29 1.58 5.18 -20.83
CA ILE A 29 2.04 6.55 -21.01
C ILE A 29 3.55 6.45 -21.09
N ASP A 30 4.10 6.61 -22.29
CA ASP A 30 5.53 6.72 -22.50
C ASP A 30 6.04 7.89 -21.65
N ASP A 31 7.06 7.64 -20.83
CA ASP A 31 7.64 8.62 -19.90
C ASP A 31 8.35 9.78 -20.65
N GLY A 32 8.31 9.74 -21.99
CA GLY A 32 8.57 10.89 -22.85
C GLY A 32 10.01 11.40 -22.74
N GLY A 33 10.97 10.50 -22.50
CA GLY A 33 12.39 10.79 -22.49
C GLY A 33 12.75 12.14 -21.82
N PHE A 34 13.65 12.91 -22.44
CA PHE A 34 14.14 14.17 -21.90
C PHE A 34 13.09 15.31 -21.87
N SER A 35 11.92 15.13 -22.51
CA SER A 35 10.88 16.17 -22.62
C SER A 35 9.72 15.98 -21.63
N GLY A 36 9.77 14.91 -20.82
CA GLY A 36 8.69 14.54 -19.91
C GLY A 36 7.50 13.91 -20.63
N PRO A 37 6.58 13.29 -19.87
CA PRO A 37 5.50 12.51 -20.45
C PRO A 37 4.58 13.41 -21.30
N SER A 38 4.30 12.97 -22.53
CA SER A 38 3.46 13.71 -23.47
C SER A 38 1.99 13.31 -23.28
N TYR A 39 1.32 13.95 -22.32
CA TYR A 39 -0.12 13.82 -22.14
C TYR A 39 -0.82 15.17 -22.05
N SER A 40 -2.11 15.19 -22.39
CA SER A 40 -2.93 16.40 -22.26
C SER A 40 -3.15 16.76 -20.79
N GLN A 41 -3.42 18.03 -20.50
CA GLN A 41 -3.74 18.49 -19.14
C GLN A 41 -4.96 17.76 -18.55
N ASP A 42 -5.92 17.38 -19.39
CA ASP A 42 -7.08 16.57 -18.98
C ASP A 42 -6.64 15.17 -18.52
N LEU A 43 -5.71 14.53 -19.24
CA LEU A 43 -5.17 13.23 -18.85
C LEU A 43 -4.32 13.33 -17.58
N ALA A 44 -3.52 14.40 -17.43
CA ALA A 44 -2.76 14.69 -16.21
C ALA A 44 -3.67 14.71 -14.98
N THR A 45 -4.78 15.45 -15.09
CA THR A 45 -5.76 15.61 -14.02
C THR A 45 -6.41 14.28 -13.66
N LYS A 46 -6.70 13.43 -14.66
CA LYS A 46 -7.25 12.09 -14.44
C LYS A 46 -6.25 11.16 -13.75
N ILE A 47 -4.96 11.22 -14.12
CA ILE A 47 -3.89 10.43 -13.48
C ILE A 47 -3.78 10.82 -12.00
N ASP A 48 -3.67 12.11 -11.71
CA ASP A 48 -3.52 12.58 -10.32
C ASP A 48 -4.75 12.23 -9.47
N ALA A 49 -5.95 12.31 -10.05
CA ALA A 49 -7.18 11.87 -9.39
C ALA A 49 -7.18 10.35 -9.08
N ALA A 50 -6.73 9.52 -10.03
CA ALA A 50 -6.63 8.08 -9.82
C ALA A 50 -5.59 7.70 -8.77
N ILE A 51 -4.40 8.33 -8.79
CA ILE A 51 -3.35 8.15 -7.78
C ILE A 51 -3.90 8.48 -6.39
N ARG A 52 -4.64 9.59 -6.28
CA ARG A 52 -5.28 9.99 -5.03
C ARG A 52 -6.30 8.96 -4.56
N SER A 53 -7.19 8.49 -5.44
CA SER A 53 -8.20 7.46 -5.07
C SER A 53 -7.54 6.20 -4.51
N ILE A 54 -6.53 5.66 -5.21
CA ILE A 54 -5.81 4.46 -4.78
C ILE A 54 -5.14 4.67 -3.42
N SER A 55 -4.52 5.84 -3.22
CA SER A 55 -3.85 6.17 -1.97
C SER A 55 -4.84 6.30 -0.80
N ASP A 56 -5.97 6.96 -1.03
CA ASP A 56 -7.03 7.18 -0.02
C ASP A 56 -7.74 5.86 0.35
N GLU A 57 -7.98 4.99 -0.63
CA GLU A 57 -8.51 3.63 -0.42
C GLU A 57 -7.56 2.77 0.40
N GLY A 58 -6.28 2.75 0.03
CA GLY A 58 -5.26 2.02 0.78
C GLY A 58 -5.12 2.52 2.22
N TYR A 59 -5.17 3.83 2.43
CA TYR A 59 -5.15 4.44 3.76
C TYR A 59 -6.37 4.04 4.60
N THR A 60 -7.56 4.13 4.01
CA THR A 60 -8.81 3.75 4.69
C THR A 60 -8.81 2.28 5.07
N LEU A 61 -8.37 1.40 4.17
CA LEU A 61 -8.23 -0.03 4.42
C LEU A 61 -7.21 -0.32 5.54
N ALA A 62 -6.07 0.39 5.54
CA ALA A 62 -5.06 0.25 6.58
C ALA A 62 -5.63 0.62 7.95
N ILE A 63 -6.31 1.78 8.05
CA ILE A 63 -6.98 2.18 9.31
C ILE A 63 -8.01 1.14 9.74
N ALA A 64 -8.89 0.73 8.84
CA ALA A 64 -9.93 -0.25 9.17
C ALA A 64 -9.32 -1.56 9.68
N THR A 65 -8.25 -2.04 9.05
CA THR A 65 -7.53 -3.26 9.43
C THR A 65 -6.87 -3.11 10.81
N LEU A 66 -6.18 -1.99 11.05
CA LEU A 66 -5.52 -1.72 12.33
C LEU A 66 -6.53 -1.56 13.46
N MET A 67 -7.64 -0.86 13.22
CA MET A 67 -8.70 -0.67 14.22
C MET A 67 -9.42 -1.99 14.54
N ALA A 68 -9.71 -2.82 13.54
CA ALA A 68 -10.32 -4.14 13.74
C ALA A 68 -9.44 -5.07 14.59
N ASN A 69 -8.12 -4.88 14.55
CA ASN A 69 -7.14 -5.69 15.27
C ASN A 69 -6.46 -4.93 16.42
N ARG A 70 -7.12 -3.88 16.96
CA ARG A 70 -6.54 -3.04 18.00
C ARG A 70 -5.98 -3.81 19.22
N PRO A 71 -6.67 -4.82 19.77
CA PRO A 71 -6.13 -5.61 20.89
C PRO A 71 -4.84 -6.37 20.55
N CYS A 72 -4.71 -6.85 19.30
CA CYS A 72 -3.48 -7.49 18.82
C CYS A 72 -2.31 -6.49 18.77
N LEU A 73 -2.58 -5.27 18.29
CA LEU A 73 -1.56 -4.22 18.22
C LEU A 73 -1.09 -3.79 19.60
N ASP A 74 -2.01 -3.63 20.56
CA ASP A 74 -1.67 -3.27 21.94
C ASP A 74 -0.77 -4.34 22.57
N LYS A 75 -1.08 -5.64 22.40
CA LYS A 75 -0.22 -6.75 22.88
C LYS A 75 1.17 -6.74 22.24
N ILE A 76 1.26 -6.51 20.93
CA ILE A 76 2.55 -6.43 20.23
C ILE A 76 3.36 -5.23 20.75
N ALA A 77 2.71 -4.09 20.96
CA ALA A 77 3.36 -2.87 21.45
C ALA A 77 3.87 -3.02 22.88
N GLU A 78 3.09 -3.64 23.77
CA GLU A 78 3.50 -3.95 25.14
C GLU A 78 4.74 -4.86 25.15
N GLU A 79 4.72 -5.96 24.39
CA GLU A 79 5.86 -6.88 24.35
C GLU A 79 7.11 -6.22 23.75
N LEU A 80 6.96 -5.44 22.66
CA LEU A 80 8.08 -4.68 22.07
C LEU A 80 8.64 -3.62 23.01
N ALA A 81 7.83 -3.04 23.89
CA ALA A 81 8.32 -2.08 24.87
C ALA A 81 9.27 -2.73 25.90
N GLU A 82 9.14 -4.04 26.14
CA GLU A 82 10.02 -4.78 27.06
C GLU A 82 11.28 -5.32 26.38
N ILE A 83 11.15 -5.89 25.17
CA ILE A 83 12.25 -6.62 24.51
C ILE A 83 12.92 -5.85 23.36
N GLU A 84 12.39 -4.69 22.97
CA GLU A 84 12.80 -3.81 21.86
C GLU A 84 12.74 -4.43 20.45
N THR A 85 12.99 -5.74 20.30
CA THR A 85 13.02 -6.45 19.04
C THR A 85 12.31 -7.79 19.16
N MET A 86 11.40 -8.07 18.21
CA MET A 86 10.63 -9.31 18.16
C MET A 86 10.95 -10.08 16.87
N SER A 87 11.04 -11.41 16.96
CA SER A 87 11.19 -12.26 15.77
C SER A 87 9.88 -12.35 14.98
N GLY A 88 9.97 -12.55 13.67
CA GLY A 88 8.78 -12.76 12.84
C GLY A 88 7.97 -14.02 13.18
N ALA A 89 8.59 -15.03 13.81
CA ALA A 89 7.88 -16.20 14.32
C ALA A 89 7.02 -15.83 15.54
N ARG A 90 7.61 -15.09 16.49
CA ARG A 90 6.91 -14.60 17.68
C ARG A 90 5.74 -13.67 17.32
N LEU A 91 5.96 -12.77 16.36
CA LEU A 91 4.88 -11.91 15.85
C LEU A 91 3.70 -12.74 15.31
N ARG A 92 3.99 -13.79 14.54
CA ARG A 92 2.96 -14.69 13.98
C ARG A 92 2.23 -15.46 15.07
N GLU A 93 2.90 -15.90 16.13
CA GLU A 93 2.24 -16.52 17.28
C GLU A 93 1.21 -15.57 17.91
N ILE A 94 1.60 -14.32 18.17
CA ILE A 94 0.71 -13.32 18.75
C ILE A 94 -0.49 -13.06 17.83
N VAL A 95 -0.26 -12.84 16.53
CA VAL A 95 -1.33 -12.58 15.56
C VAL A 95 -2.31 -13.76 15.47
N ALA A 96 -1.80 -15.00 15.53
CA ALA A 96 -2.62 -16.21 15.48
C ALA A 96 -3.61 -16.34 16.64
N GLU A 97 -3.39 -15.65 17.76
CA GLU A 97 -4.33 -15.59 18.88
C GLU A 97 -5.58 -14.75 18.55
N PHE A 98 -5.48 -13.80 17.63
CA PHE A 98 -6.57 -12.85 17.30
C PHE A 98 -7.22 -13.11 15.94
N THR A 99 -6.50 -13.71 15.00
CA THR A 99 -7.01 -13.98 13.65
C THR A 99 -6.34 -15.20 13.04
N PRO A 100 -7.11 -16.05 12.32
CA PRO A 100 -6.53 -17.16 11.57
C PRO A 100 -5.56 -16.63 10.52
N ILE A 101 -4.32 -17.13 10.55
CA ILE A 101 -3.32 -16.76 9.56
C ILE A 101 -3.59 -17.59 8.30
N PRO A 102 -3.83 -16.95 7.14
CA PRO A 102 -4.01 -17.67 5.89
C PRO A 102 -2.76 -18.48 5.56
N ASP A 103 -2.93 -19.71 5.09
CA ASP A 103 -1.82 -20.45 4.51
C ASP A 103 -1.29 -19.66 3.32
N LYS A 104 0.04 -19.52 3.27
CA LYS A 104 0.69 -18.92 2.11
C LYS A 104 0.38 -19.82 0.92
N MET A 105 -0.58 -19.43 0.08
CA MET A 105 -0.79 -20.11 -1.19
C MET A 105 0.56 -20.14 -1.89
N ALA A 106 1.10 -21.35 -2.10
CA ALA A 106 2.28 -21.51 -2.93
C ALA A 106 1.94 -20.82 -4.24
N ALA A 107 2.69 -19.78 -4.60
CA ALA A 107 2.52 -19.09 -5.86
C ALA A 107 2.59 -20.16 -6.97
N VAL A 108 1.46 -20.41 -7.61
CA VAL A 108 1.37 -21.22 -8.84
C VAL A 108 1.75 -20.33 -9.99
#